data_AF-A0A9W6PMR1-F1
#
_entry.id   AF-A0A9W6PMR1-F1
#
_cell.length_a   1.000
_cell.length_b   1.000
_cell.length_c   1.000
_cell.angle_alpha   90.00
_cell.angle_beta   90.00
_cell.angle_gamma   90.00
#
_symmetry.space_group_name_H-M   'P 1'
#
loop_
_entity.id
_entity.type
_entity.pdbx_description
1 polymer ?
#
loop_
_entity_poly.entity_id
_entity_poly.type
_entity_poly.pdbx_seq_one_letter_code
_entity_poly.pdbx_strand_id
1 'polypeptide(L)'
;MTTAQQRLHHALDALARTARPGPVVDGCGHCYTDGQLAALSGPPDLVPDRLLHSVAAKGPDHWGDFPTLYRRLAPRILRQLTTGTLHVDGPLVAARLVAADWSGWQHAELVREVLDAWWSATLASHCANASEALETVAVATGAVTPWLAAWTEARTPTAERHLIRTVGDWLHSARLPDLRLGFYRELPVGPEVADWIAALPPHLLDEEHRYWLDLVYHRA
;
A
#
# COMPACT_ATOMS: atom_id res chain seq x y z
N MET A 1 -8.23 21.53 -2.54
CA MET A 1 -7.37 20.34 -2.79
C MET A 1 -5.97 20.68 -2.32
N THR A 2 -5.37 19.89 -1.43
CA THR A 2 -4.01 20.16 -0.92
C THR A 2 -2.97 19.92 -2.02
N THR A 3 -1.78 20.51 -1.89
CA THR A 3 -0.65 20.27 -2.81
C THR A 3 -0.30 18.77 -2.90
N ALA A 4 -0.40 18.03 -1.79
CA ALA A 4 -0.18 16.59 -1.78
C ALA A 4 -1.25 15.84 -2.60
N GLN A 5 -2.52 16.21 -2.46
CA GLN A 5 -3.60 15.61 -3.25
C GLN A 5 -3.45 15.92 -4.74
N GLN A 6 -3.01 17.13 -5.11
CA GLN A 6 -2.71 17.49 -6.50
C GLN A 6 -1.58 16.63 -7.09
N ARG A 7 -0.50 16.43 -6.33
CA ARG A 7 0.62 15.55 -6.73
C ARG A 7 0.14 14.12 -6.97
N LEU A 8 -0.70 13.58 -6.10
CA LEU A 8 -1.28 12.25 -6.26
C LEU A 8 -2.10 12.13 -7.55
N HIS A 9 -2.98 13.09 -7.84
CA HIS A 9 -3.75 13.09 -9.09
C HIS A 9 -2.84 13.11 -10.33
N HIS A 10 -1.81 13.96 -10.32
CA HIS A 10 -0.86 14.04 -11.42
C HIS A 10 -0.10 12.72 -11.64
N ALA A 11 0.38 12.10 -10.57
CA ALA A 11 1.07 10.80 -10.64
C ALA A 11 0.14 9.70 -11.17
N LEU A 12 -1.11 9.66 -10.71
CA LEU A 12 -2.12 8.71 -11.20
C LEU A 12 -2.47 8.94 -12.67
N ASP A 13 -2.52 10.18 -13.13
CA ASP A 13 -2.76 10.50 -14.54
C ASP A 13 -1.56 10.12 -15.42
N ALA A 14 -0.34 10.31 -14.92
CA ALA A 14 0.88 9.86 -15.59
C ALA A 14 0.92 8.34 -15.74
N LEU A 15 0.65 7.62 -14.65
CA LEU A 15 0.59 6.15 -14.67
C LEU A 15 -0.54 5.64 -15.57
N ALA A 16 -1.72 6.28 -15.57
CA ALA A 16 -2.84 5.88 -16.44
C ALA A 16 -2.48 5.93 -17.94
N ARG A 17 -1.58 6.85 -18.35
CA ARG A 17 -1.12 6.95 -19.74
C ARG A 17 -0.25 5.78 -20.20
N THR A 18 0.20 4.89 -19.31
CA THR A 18 0.91 3.65 -19.68
C THR A 18 -0.03 2.50 -20.01
N ALA A 19 -1.31 2.60 -19.64
CA ALA A 19 -2.29 1.52 -19.86
C ALA A 19 -2.52 1.25 -21.35
N ARG A 20 -2.41 -0.01 -21.76
CA ARG A 20 -2.64 -0.48 -23.14
C ARG A 20 -3.48 -1.76 -23.12
N PRO A 21 -4.25 -2.06 -24.19
CA PRO A 21 -4.74 -3.41 -24.41
C PRO A 21 -3.58 -4.42 -24.33
N GLY A 22 -3.87 -5.61 -23.83
CA GLY A 22 -2.88 -6.66 -23.58
C GLY A 22 -3.12 -7.89 -24.44
N PRO A 23 -2.31 -8.94 -24.26
CA PRO A 23 -2.59 -10.24 -24.86
C PRO A 23 -3.90 -10.81 -24.33
N VAL A 24 -4.36 -11.89 -24.98
CA VAL A 24 -5.47 -12.70 -24.47
C VAL A 24 -5.10 -13.19 -23.07
N VAL A 25 -6.03 -13.00 -22.14
CA VAL A 25 -5.89 -13.43 -20.75
C VAL A 25 -6.41 -14.85 -20.63
N ASP A 26 -5.54 -15.72 -20.13
CA ASP A 26 -5.90 -17.06 -19.66
C ASP A 26 -5.93 -17.09 -18.13
N GLY A 27 -6.79 -17.93 -17.56
CA GLY A 27 -6.97 -18.04 -16.12
C GLY A 27 -7.91 -19.16 -15.70
N CYS A 28 -8.18 -19.25 -14.41
CA CYS A 28 -8.96 -20.33 -13.84
C CYS A 28 -10.41 -20.33 -14.36
N GLY A 29 -10.77 -21.31 -15.20
CA GLY A 29 -12.12 -21.49 -15.75
C GLY A 29 -13.20 -21.85 -14.73
N HIS A 30 -12.84 -22.17 -13.48
CA HIS A 30 -13.80 -22.30 -12.38
C HIS A 30 -14.12 -20.95 -11.70
N CYS A 31 -13.20 -19.99 -11.78
CA CYS A 31 -13.35 -18.67 -11.16
C CYS A 31 -13.92 -17.64 -12.14
N TYR A 32 -13.64 -17.81 -13.43
CA TYR A 32 -13.96 -16.83 -14.47
C TYR A 32 -14.63 -17.49 -15.67
N THR A 33 -15.65 -16.82 -16.21
CA THR A 33 -16.25 -17.21 -17.48
C THR A 33 -15.39 -16.74 -18.65
N ASP A 34 -15.55 -17.36 -19.82
CA ASP A 34 -14.88 -16.93 -21.06
C ASP A 34 -15.14 -15.44 -21.36
N GLY A 35 -16.36 -14.96 -21.09
CA GLY A 35 -16.71 -13.55 -21.24
C GLY A 35 -15.94 -12.62 -20.29
N GLN A 36 -15.67 -13.07 -19.06
CA GLN A 36 -14.85 -12.30 -18.11
C GLN A 36 -13.38 -12.29 -18.53
N LEU A 37 -12.83 -13.43 -18.97
CA LEU A 37 -11.46 -13.50 -19.49
C LEU A 37 -11.30 -12.67 -20.78
N ALA A 38 -12.29 -12.68 -21.66
CA ALA A 38 -12.35 -11.82 -22.85
C ALA A 38 -12.42 -10.33 -22.46
N ALA A 39 -13.23 -9.96 -21.46
CA ALA A 39 -13.28 -8.59 -20.95
C ALA A 39 -11.93 -8.15 -20.37
N LEU A 40 -11.26 -9.02 -19.61
CA LEU A 40 -9.92 -8.77 -19.11
C LEU A 40 -8.89 -8.63 -20.24
N SER A 41 -9.09 -9.30 -21.38
CA SER A 41 -8.21 -9.18 -22.55
C SER A 41 -8.32 -7.81 -23.25
N GLY A 42 -9.44 -7.12 -23.09
CA GLY A 42 -9.73 -5.84 -23.73
C GLY A 42 -9.01 -4.61 -23.16
N PRO A 43 -9.47 -3.40 -23.55
CA PRO A 43 -9.00 -2.14 -22.99
C PRO A 43 -9.19 -2.07 -21.46
N PRO A 44 -8.16 -1.70 -20.69
CA PRO A 44 -8.24 -1.69 -19.23
C PRO A 44 -9.36 -0.83 -18.66
N ASP A 45 -9.73 0.27 -19.31
CA ASP A 45 -10.80 1.20 -18.93
C ASP A 45 -12.21 0.61 -19.10
N LEU A 46 -12.37 -0.40 -19.95
CA LEU A 46 -13.65 -1.09 -20.17
C LEU A 46 -13.87 -2.29 -19.23
N VAL A 47 -12.86 -2.68 -18.44
CA VAL A 47 -12.99 -3.76 -17.45
C VAL A 47 -14.00 -3.36 -16.36
N PRO A 48 -15.04 -4.16 -16.07
CA PRO A 48 -15.97 -3.83 -14.99
C PRO A 48 -15.28 -3.80 -13.62
N ASP A 49 -15.66 -2.87 -12.74
CA ASP A 49 -15.01 -2.70 -11.43
C ASP A 49 -15.03 -3.97 -10.58
N ARG A 50 -16.15 -4.69 -10.56
CA ARG A 50 -16.24 -5.99 -9.84
C ARG A 50 -15.20 -6.99 -10.31
N LEU A 51 -14.90 -7.00 -11.61
CA LEU A 51 -13.90 -7.89 -12.19
C LEU A 51 -12.48 -7.38 -11.87
N LEU A 52 -12.26 -6.06 -11.91
CA LEU A 52 -11.00 -5.43 -11.49
C LEU A 52 -10.68 -5.73 -10.01
N HIS A 53 -11.65 -5.60 -9.11
CA HIS A 53 -11.50 -5.91 -7.68
C HIS A 53 -11.17 -7.38 -7.48
N SER A 54 -11.80 -8.26 -8.27
CA SER A 54 -11.48 -9.70 -8.26
C SER A 54 -10.03 -9.97 -8.64
N VAL A 55 -9.52 -9.35 -9.71
CA VAL A 55 -8.10 -9.46 -10.11
C VAL A 55 -7.17 -8.89 -9.03
N ALA A 56 -7.53 -7.75 -8.45
CA ALA A 56 -6.75 -7.13 -7.38
C ALA A 56 -6.64 -8.04 -6.13
N ALA A 57 -7.65 -8.86 -5.85
CA ALA A 57 -7.66 -9.77 -4.71
C ALA A 57 -7.02 -11.15 -4.98
N LYS A 58 -7.20 -11.72 -6.18
CA LYS A 58 -6.80 -13.10 -6.49
C LYS A 58 -5.30 -13.30 -6.63
N GLY A 59 -4.85 -14.49 -6.23
CA GLY A 59 -3.45 -14.90 -6.28
C GLY A 59 -2.93 -15.14 -7.69
N PRO A 60 -1.59 -15.16 -7.88
CA PRO A 60 -0.96 -15.42 -9.17
C PRO A 60 -1.36 -16.76 -9.80
N ASP A 61 -1.64 -17.76 -8.97
CA ASP A 61 -2.05 -19.12 -9.32
C ASP A 61 -3.40 -19.20 -10.06
N HIS A 62 -4.18 -18.12 -10.06
CA HIS A 62 -5.44 -18.04 -10.81
C HIS A 62 -5.27 -17.65 -12.28
N TRP A 63 -4.06 -17.32 -12.74
CA TRP A 63 -3.82 -16.68 -14.03
C TRP A 63 -2.67 -17.34 -14.79
N GLY A 64 -2.78 -17.42 -16.12
CA GLY A 64 -1.70 -17.95 -16.95
C GLY A 64 -0.46 -17.05 -16.98
N ASP A 65 -0.67 -15.72 -17.01
CA ASP A 65 0.40 -14.71 -16.93
C ASP A 65 -0.03 -13.56 -16.00
N PHE A 66 0.11 -13.81 -14.69
CA PHE A 66 -0.24 -12.83 -13.66
C PHE A 66 0.57 -11.52 -13.77
N PRO A 67 1.92 -11.52 -13.92
CA PRO A 67 2.68 -10.29 -14.02
C PRO A 67 2.21 -9.37 -15.15
N THR A 68 1.96 -9.92 -16.35
CA THR A 68 1.47 -9.11 -17.49
C THR A 68 0.06 -8.57 -17.24
N LEU A 69 -0.85 -9.41 -16.73
CA LEU A 69 -2.21 -8.99 -16.40
C LEU A 69 -2.21 -7.86 -15.36
N TYR A 70 -1.49 -8.07 -14.26
CA TYR A 70 -1.48 -7.15 -13.13
C TYR A 70 -0.83 -5.82 -13.49
N ARG A 71 0.30 -5.83 -14.20
CA ARG A 71 0.94 -4.60 -14.72
C ARG A 71 -0.01 -3.73 -15.51
N ARG A 72 -0.80 -4.36 -16.39
CA ARG A 72 -1.76 -3.63 -17.24
C ARG A 72 -2.90 -3.01 -16.45
N LEU A 73 -3.37 -3.68 -15.40
CA LEU A 73 -4.50 -3.22 -14.57
C LEU A 73 -4.06 -2.32 -13.40
N ALA A 74 -2.78 -2.35 -13.04
CA ALA A 74 -2.20 -1.58 -11.93
C ALA A 74 -2.57 -0.10 -11.95
N PRO A 75 -2.60 0.63 -13.08
CA PRO A 75 -3.03 2.03 -13.07
C PRO A 75 -4.46 2.24 -12.53
N ARG A 76 -5.40 1.34 -12.85
CA ARG A 76 -6.77 1.40 -12.32
C ARG A 76 -6.85 0.91 -10.88
N ILE A 77 -6.15 -0.16 -10.54
CA ILE A 77 -6.09 -0.70 -9.17
C ILE A 77 -5.54 0.36 -8.22
N LEU A 78 -4.40 0.96 -8.54
CA LEU A 78 -3.78 2.00 -7.71
C LEU A 78 -4.64 3.26 -7.63
N ARG A 79 -5.31 3.66 -8.72
CA ARG A 79 -6.28 4.77 -8.64
C ARG A 79 -7.38 4.47 -7.64
N GLN A 80 -8.05 3.32 -7.76
CA GLN A 80 -9.15 2.98 -6.86
C GLN A 80 -8.70 2.75 -5.41
N LEU A 81 -7.50 2.18 -5.20
CA LEU A 81 -6.91 2.02 -3.88
C LEU A 81 -6.72 3.39 -3.21
N THR A 82 -6.04 4.31 -3.90
CA THR A 82 -5.67 5.61 -3.33
C THR A 82 -6.84 6.58 -3.19
N THR A 83 -7.94 6.36 -3.92
CA THR A 83 -9.19 7.11 -3.76
C THR A 83 -10.23 6.43 -2.85
N GLY A 84 -9.90 5.28 -2.26
CA GLY A 84 -10.79 4.56 -1.34
C GLY A 84 -12.02 3.94 -1.99
N THR A 85 -11.98 3.66 -3.30
CA THR A 85 -13.07 3.03 -4.05
C THR A 85 -12.80 1.55 -4.37
N LEU A 86 -11.58 1.06 -4.14
CA LEU A 86 -11.24 -0.34 -4.26
C LEU A 86 -11.73 -1.10 -3.04
N HIS A 87 -12.47 -2.20 -3.24
CA HIS A 87 -12.92 -3.07 -2.14
C HIS A 87 -11.96 -4.24 -1.93
N VAL A 88 -10.67 -3.92 -1.78
CA VAL A 88 -9.57 -4.86 -1.52
C VAL A 88 -8.58 -4.14 -0.62
N ASP A 89 -8.12 -4.82 0.43
CA ASP A 89 -7.18 -4.24 1.40
C ASP A 89 -5.88 -3.81 0.72
N GLY A 90 -5.36 -2.64 1.10
CA GLY A 90 -4.10 -2.12 0.57
C GLY A 90 -2.93 -3.11 0.70
N PRO A 91 -2.70 -3.74 1.87
CA PRO A 91 -1.64 -4.72 2.04
C PRO A 91 -1.74 -5.92 1.09
N LEU A 92 -2.95 -6.32 0.69
CA LEU A 92 -3.13 -7.39 -0.30
C LEU A 92 -2.72 -6.91 -1.69
N VAL A 93 -3.07 -5.67 -2.06
CA VAL A 93 -2.61 -5.04 -3.32
C VAL A 93 -1.08 -4.94 -3.36
N ALA A 94 -0.43 -4.59 -2.25
CA ALA A 94 1.03 -4.58 -2.15
C ALA A 94 1.63 -5.97 -2.44
N ALA A 95 1.10 -7.03 -1.83
CA ALA A 95 1.52 -8.39 -2.09
C ALA A 95 1.36 -8.78 -3.57
N ARG A 96 0.30 -8.29 -4.23
CA ARG A 96 0.08 -8.51 -5.67
C ARG A 96 1.04 -7.73 -6.56
N LEU A 97 1.36 -6.49 -6.22
CA LEU A 97 2.39 -5.71 -6.91
C LEU A 97 3.74 -6.44 -6.84
N VAL A 98 4.13 -6.90 -5.66
CA VAL A 98 5.38 -7.66 -5.45
C VAL A 98 5.36 -8.96 -6.27
N ALA A 99 4.28 -9.73 -6.21
CA ALA A 99 4.14 -10.97 -6.98
C ALA A 99 4.15 -10.75 -8.51
N ALA A 100 3.81 -9.54 -8.97
CA ALA A 100 3.87 -9.15 -10.37
C ALA A 100 5.20 -8.50 -10.77
N ASP A 101 6.21 -8.48 -9.88
CA ASP A 101 7.52 -7.85 -10.06
C ASP A 101 7.43 -6.40 -10.56
N TRP A 102 6.64 -5.58 -9.86
CA TRP A 102 6.36 -4.21 -10.31
C TRP A 102 7.61 -3.35 -10.47
N SER A 103 8.65 -3.60 -9.67
CA SER A 103 9.93 -2.91 -9.74
C SER A 103 10.68 -3.16 -11.05
N GLY A 104 10.42 -4.29 -11.72
CA GLY A 104 11.00 -4.64 -13.01
C GLY A 104 10.22 -4.12 -14.22
N TRP A 105 9.10 -3.42 -14.01
CA TRP A 105 8.27 -2.95 -15.11
C TRP A 105 8.92 -1.80 -15.89
N GLN A 106 8.60 -1.73 -17.18
CA GLN A 106 8.76 -0.49 -17.92
C GLN A 106 7.88 0.58 -17.26
N HIS A 107 8.49 1.69 -16.87
CA HIS A 107 7.86 2.77 -16.11
C HIS A 107 7.58 2.47 -14.61
N ALA A 108 8.38 1.61 -13.98
CA ALA A 108 8.31 1.38 -12.53
C ALA A 108 8.46 2.67 -11.70
N GLU A 109 9.16 3.69 -12.23
CA GLU A 109 9.25 5.02 -11.61
C GLU A 109 7.88 5.67 -11.40
N LEU A 110 6.93 5.48 -12.31
CA LEU A 110 5.59 6.07 -12.19
C LEU A 110 4.77 5.37 -11.08
N VAL A 111 5.00 4.07 -10.87
CA VAL A 111 4.39 3.35 -9.73
C VAL A 111 4.96 3.89 -8.42
N ARG A 112 6.29 4.07 -8.35
CA ARG A 112 6.95 4.66 -7.18
C ARG A 112 6.41 6.06 -6.88
N GLU A 113 6.29 6.93 -7.89
CA GLU A 113 5.73 8.27 -7.74
C GLU A 113 4.30 8.27 -7.17
N VAL A 114 3.46 7.31 -7.59
CA VAL A 114 2.11 7.15 -7.03
C VAL A 114 2.16 6.76 -5.56
N LEU A 115 3.01 5.80 -5.18
CA LEU A 115 3.16 5.38 -3.78
C LEU A 115 3.66 6.53 -2.90
N ASP A 116 4.67 7.27 -3.37
CA ASP A 116 5.23 8.45 -2.67
C ASP A 116 4.18 9.56 -2.49
N ALA A 117 3.44 9.88 -3.56
CA ALA A 117 2.42 10.90 -3.54
C ALA A 117 1.20 10.49 -2.69
N TRP A 118 0.83 9.21 -2.71
CA TRP A 118 -0.26 8.67 -1.90
C TRP A 118 0.08 8.72 -0.42
N TRP A 119 1.31 8.37 -0.04
CA TRP A 119 1.76 8.50 1.34
C TRP A 119 1.67 9.94 1.84
N SER A 120 2.19 10.88 1.05
CA SER A 120 2.12 12.32 1.35
C SER A 120 0.67 12.82 1.48
N ALA A 121 -0.22 12.39 0.58
CA ALA A 121 -1.63 12.75 0.61
C ALA A 121 -2.36 12.17 1.83
N THR A 122 -2.00 10.94 2.22
CA THR A 122 -2.52 10.25 3.41
C THR A 122 -2.17 11.01 4.68
N LEU A 123 -0.91 11.39 4.86
CA LEU A 123 -0.46 12.17 6.01
C LEU A 123 -1.14 13.54 6.12
N ALA A 124 -1.53 14.13 4.99
CA ALA A 124 -2.25 15.40 4.95
C ALA A 124 -3.77 15.27 5.16
N SER A 125 -4.34 14.07 5.04
CA SER A 125 -5.79 13.83 5.07
C SER A 125 -6.25 13.27 6.41
N HIS A 126 -7.16 13.96 7.09
CA HIS A 126 -7.63 13.54 8.42
C HIS A 126 -8.51 12.27 8.40
N CYS A 127 -9.10 11.91 7.26
CA CYS A 127 -9.93 10.71 7.11
C CYS A 127 -9.14 9.48 6.65
N ALA A 128 -7.89 9.64 6.24
CA ALA A 128 -7.12 8.53 5.67
C ALA A 128 -6.68 7.54 6.76
N ASN A 129 -6.54 6.26 6.37
CA ASN A 129 -5.98 5.22 7.23
C ASN A 129 -4.46 5.16 7.05
N ALA A 130 -3.72 5.92 7.85
CA ALA A 130 -2.26 6.00 7.70
C ALA A 130 -1.54 4.68 8.00
N SER A 131 -2.04 3.88 8.95
CA SER A 131 -1.46 2.57 9.27
C SER A 131 -1.51 1.61 8.07
N GLU A 132 -2.69 1.47 7.46
CA GLU A 132 -2.88 0.63 6.28
C GLU A 132 -2.10 1.14 5.06
N ALA A 133 -2.07 2.46 4.85
CA ALA A 133 -1.28 3.05 3.78
C ALA A 133 0.22 2.81 3.98
N LEU A 134 0.74 2.98 5.20
CA LEU A 134 2.14 2.68 5.55
C LEU A 134 2.46 1.22 5.26
N GLU A 135 1.62 0.31 5.74
CA GLU A 135 1.77 -1.13 5.51
C GLU A 135 1.83 -1.45 4.01
N THR A 136 0.93 -0.85 3.24
CA THR A 136 0.86 -1.02 1.79
C THR A 136 2.13 -0.53 1.09
N VAL A 137 2.57 0.71 1.36
CA VAL A 137 3.76 1.27 0.68
C VAL A 137 5.04 0.58 1.15
N ALA A 138 5.15 0.21 2.43
CA ALA A 138 6.32 -0.49 2.95
C ALA A 138 6.46 -1.88 2.32
N VAL A 139 5.38 -2.66 2.26
CA VAL A 139 5.38 -4.00 1.66
C VAL A 139 5.63 -3.92 0.16
N ALA A 140 4.95 -3.03 -0.56
CA ALA A 140 5.14 -2.87 -1.99
C ALA A 140 6.60 -2.55 -2.32
N THR A 141 7.29 -1.81 -1.45
CA THR A 141 8.65 -1.33 -1.71
C THR A 141 9.74 -2.10 -0.98
N GLY A 142 9.38 -3.06 -0.13
CA GLY A 142 10.29 -3.91 0.63
C GLY A 142 11.03 -3.21 1.78
N ALA A 143 10.64 -1.98 2.15
CA ALA A 143 11.32 -1.22 3.20
C ALA A 143 10.37 -0.26 3.91
N VAL A 144 10.46 -0.17 5.24
CA VAL A 144 9.63 0.73 6.06
C VAL A 144 10.30 2.07 6.35
N THR A 145 11.63 2.08 6.46
CA THR A 145 12.42 3.23 6.96
C THR A 145 12.18 4.55 6.20
N PRO A 146 12.14 4.58 4.85
CA PRO A 146 11.92 5.84 4.12
C PRO A 146 10.54 6.46 4.44
N TRP A 147 9.54 5.62 4.67
CA TRP A 147 8.17 6.05 4.93
C TRP A 147 8.00 6.59 6.35
N LEU A 148 8.66 5.95 7.34
CA LEU A 148 8.73 6.45 8.72
C LEU A 148 9.48 7.78 8.80
N ALA A 149 10.58 7.93 8.05
CA ALA A 149 11.30 9.20 7.96
C ALA A 149 10.40 10.32 7.41
N ALA A 150 9.71 10.06 6.29
CA ALA A 150 8.75 11.01 5.74
C ALA A 150 7.59 11.33 6.70
N TRP A 151 7.14 10.36 7.50
CA TRP A 151 6.14 10.59 8.55
C TRP A 151 6.66 11.55 9.62
N THR A 152 7.89 11.33 10.10
CA THR A 152 8.53 12.21 11.07
C THR A 152 8.73 13.62 10.51
N GLU A 153 9.08 13.77 9.24
CA GLU A 153 9.24 15.08 8.60
C GLU A 153 7.91 15.83 8.42
N ALA A 154 6.79 15.11 8.28
CA ALA A 154 5.46 15.69 8.20
C ALA A 154 5.00 16.23 9.56
N ARG A 155 5.57 17.36 10.00
CA ARG A 155 5.27 18.07 11.26
C ARG A 155 3.93 18.83 11.21
N THR A 156 2.85 18.15 10.85
CA THR A 156 1.51 18.73 10.84
C THR A 156 0.64 18.07 11.91
N PRO A 157 -0.33 18.77 12.51
CA PRO A 157 -1.23 18.19 13.51
C PRO A 157 -1.98 16.95 13.01
N THR A 158 -2.25 16.85 11.70
CA THR A 158 -2.90 15.68 11.11
C THR A 158 -1.96 14.47 11.09
N ALA A 159 -0.74 14.64 10.60
CA ALA A 159 0.26 13.58 10.57
C ALA A 159 0.65 13.09 11.97
N GLU A 160 0.74 13.99 12.95
CA GLU A 160 0.99 13.66 14.36
C GLU A 160 -0.16 12.83 14.97
N ARG A 161 -1.42 13.19 14.69
CA ARG A 161 -2.57 12.38 15.14
C ARG A 161 -2.54 10.97 14.56
N HIS A 162 -2.23 10.86 13.27
CA HIS A 162 -2.09 9.55 12.62
C HIS A 162 -0.97 8.73 13.27
N LEU A 163 0.16 9.38 13.58
CA LEU A 163 1.31 8.75 14.22
C LEU A 163 0.92 8.21 15.58
N ILE A 164 0.35 9.05 16.45
CA ILE A 164 -0.06 8.67 17.81
C ILE A 164 -1.00 7.47 17.77
N ARG A 165 -2.02 7.52 16.90
CA ARG A 165 -2.96 6.40 16.74
C ARG A 165 -2.25 5.11 16.32
N THR A 166 -1.40 5.19 15.30
CA THR A 166 -0.73 4.01 14.74
C THR A 166 0.25 3.39 15.74
N VAL A 167 1.02 4.21 16.44
CA VAL A 167 1.94 3.74 17.50
C VAL A 167 1.16 3.14 18.67
N GLY A 168 0.06 3.78 19.10
CA GLY A 168 -0.82 3.23 20.12
C GLY A 168 -1.39 1.86 19.73
N ASP A 169 -1.87 1.72 18.49
CA ASP A 169 -2.37 0.45 17.96
C ASP A 169 -1.27 -0.64 17.98
N TRP A 170 -0.04 -0.32 17.56
CA TRP A 170 1.07 -1.29 17.59
C TRP A 170 1.48 -1.68 19.00
N LEU A 171 1.60 -0.73 19.93
CA LEU A 171 1.94 -1.02 21.33
C LEU A 171 0.87 -1.88 22.02
N HIS A 172 -0.40 -1.69 21.66
CA HIS A 172 -1.51 -2.45 22.22
C HIS A 172 -1.65 -3.85 21.61
N SER A 173 -1.53 -3.96 20.29
CA SER A 173 -1.91 -5.17 19.53
C SER A 173 -0.75 -6.02 19.05
N ALA A 174 0.48 -5.50 19.08
CA ALA A 174 1.66 -6.19 18.58
C ALA A 174 2.78 -6.25 19.63
N ARG A 175 3.60 -7.31 19.55
CA ARG A 175 4.93 -7.29 20.16
C ARG A 175 5.85 -6.59 19.20
N LEU A 176 6.30 -5.37 19.53
CA LEU A 176 7.11 -4.56 18.62
C LEU A 176 8.30 -5.32 17.99
N PRO A 177 9.09 -6.12 18.73
CA PRO A 177 10.20 -6.87 18.11
C PRO A 177 9.76 -7.87 17.03
N ASP A 178 8.53 -8.37 17.10
CA ASP A 178 7.95 -9.35 16.17
C ASP A 178 6.99 -8.69 15.15
N LEU A 179 6.94 -7.35 15.10
CA LEU A 179 6.04 -6.62 14.21
C LEU A 179 6.36 -6.95 12.76
N ARG A 180 5.31 -7.34 12.04
CA ARG A 180 5.35 -7.67 10.62
C ARG A 180 4.22 -6.92 9.92
N LEU A 181 4.57 -6.29 8.82
CA LEU A 181 3.67 -5.61 7.90
C LEU A 181 3.35 -6.53 6.72
N GLY A 182 2.17 -6.36 6.15
CA GLY A 182 1.69 -7.06 4.97
C GLY A 182 0.53 -8.00 5.27
N PHE A 183 -0.26 -8.26 4.24
CA PHE A 183 -1.43 -9.12 4.33
C PHE A 183 -1.08 -10.54 4.79
N TYR A 184 0.10 -11.03 4.41
CA TYR A 184 0.64 -12.32 4.81
C TYR A 184 1.71 -12.19 5.92
N ARG A 185 1.87 -11.01 6.51
CA ARG A 185 2.92 -10.67 7.49
C ARG A 185 4.33 -10.90 6.93
N GLU A 186 4.50 -10.61 5.65
CA GLU A 186 5.70 -10.91 4.88
C GLU A 186 6.88 -9.97 5.17
N LEU A 187 6.65 -8.74 5.62
CA LEU A 187 7.70 -7.76 5.86
C LEU A 187 7.98 -7.61 7.37
N PRO A 188 9.05 -8.22 7.93
CA PRO A 188 9.47 -7.95 9.29
C PRO A 188 10.01 -6.51 9.40
N VAL A 189 9.52 -5.77 10.39
CA VAL A 189 9.89 -4.35 10.62
C VAL A 189 10.12 -4.01 12.08
N GLY A 190 10.05 -5.01 12.96
CA GLY A 190 10.02 -4.81 14.40
C GLY A 190 11.15 -3.94 14.93
N PRO A 191 12.42 -4.30 14.68
CA PRO A 191 13.57 -3.49 15.09
C PRO A 191 13.52 -2.06 14.56
N GLU A 192 13.25 -1.87 13.26
CA GLU A 192 13.25 -0.55 12.63
C GLU A 192 12.13 0.36 13.17
N VAL A 193 10.93 -0.21 13.39
CA VAL A 193 9.80 0.53 13.98
C VAL A 193 10.08 0.87 15.43
N ALA A 194 10.65 -0.07 16.18
CA ALA A 194 10.92 0.12 17.59
C ALA A 194 12.01 1.21 17.79
N ASP A 195 13.09 1.17 17.00
CA ASP A 195 14.15 2.19 17.00
C ASP A 195 13.59 3.56 16.58
N TRP A 196 12.71 3.58 15.57
CA TRP A 196 12.03 4.79 15.14
C TRP A 196 11.17 5.39 16.25
N ILE A 197 10.38 4.58 16.96
CA ILE A 197 9.56 5.03 18.09
C ILE A 197 10.45 5.59 19.21
N ALA A 198 11.55 4.92 19.54
CA ALA A 198 12.49 5.37 20.57
C ALA A 198 13.14 6.73 20.23
N ALA A 199 13.26 7.06 18.94
CA ALA A 199 13.80 8.33 18.45
C ALA A 199 12.74 9.46 18.33
N LEU A 200 11.46 9.18 18.57
CA LEU A 200 10.42 10.19 18.44
C LEU A 200 10.53 11.28 19.52
N PRO A 201 10.18 12.54 19.19
CA PRO A 201 10.10 13.61 20.18
C PRO A 201 9.18 13.24 21.35
N PRO A 202 9.58 13.52 22.61
CA PRO A 202 8.82 13.10 23.79
C PRO A 202 7.37 13.61 23.82
N HIS A 203 7.07 14.75 23.19
CA HIS A 203 5.71 15.30 23.16
C HIS A 203 4.72 14.49 22.30
N LEU A 204 5.21 13.59 21.42
CA LEU A 204 4.38 12.72 20.60
C LEU A 204 4.02 11.41 21.31
N LEU A 205 4.68 11.09 22.43
CA LEU A 205 4.46 9.87 23.20
C LEU A 205 4.08 10.27 24.62
N ASP A 206 2.84 10.01 24.99
CA ASP A 206 2.37 10.22 26.37
C ASP A 206 2.99 9.18 27.33
N GLU A 207 2.64 9.29 28.62
CA GLU A 207 3.16 8.40 29.67
C GLU A 207 2.77 6.93 29.46
N GLU A 208 1.60 6.66 28.87
CA GLU A 208 1.15 5.30 28.57
C GLU A 208 1.99 4.67 27.46
N HIS A 209 2.28 5.42 26.39
CA HIS A 209 3.15 4.95 25.31
C HIS A 209 4.56 4.62 25.83
N ARG A 210 5.10 5.44 26.73
CA ARG A 210 6.44 5.22 27.33
C ARG A 210 6.45 4.00 28.24
N TYR A 211 5.42 3.82 29.08
CA TYR A 211 5.29 2.63 29.92
C TYR A 211 5.32 1.34 29.09
N TRP A 212 4.59 1.31 27.97
CA TRP A 212 4.59 0.14 27.07
C TRP A 212 5.93 -0.07 26.39
N LEU A 213 6.61 1.00 25.96
CA LEU A 213 7.96 0.90 25.38
C LEU A 213 8.95 0.30 26.37
N ASP A 214 8.98 0.77 27.62
CA ASP A 214 9.87 0.25 28.66
C ASP A 214 9.58 -1.23 28.93
N LEU A 215 8.31 -1.64 28.97
CA LEU A 215 7.91 -3.02 29.21
C LEU A 215 8.31 -3.97 28.07
N VAL A 216 8.27 -3.49 26.83
CA VAL A 216 8.57 -4.27 25.62
C VAL A 216 10.08 -4.30 25.31
N TYR A 217 10.83 -3.25 25.63
CA TYR A 217 12.27 -3.18 25.40
C TYR A 217 13.14 -3.71 26.56
N HIS A 218 12.70 -3.59 27.82
CA HIS A 218 13.52 -3.99 28.98
C HIS A 218 13.24 -5.40 29.52
N ARG A 219 12.52 -6.23 28.77
CA ARG A 219 12.29 -7.66 29.09
C ARG A 219 12.94 -8.66 28.11
N ALA A 220 13.92 -8.22 27.32
CA ALA A 220 14.75 -9.11 26.51
C ALA A 220 15.96 -9.63 27.31
#